data_AF-A0A9D5CID7-F1
#
_entry.id   AF-A0A9D5CID7-F1
#
_cell.length_a   1.000
_cell.length_b   1.000
_cell.length_c   1.000
_cell.angle_alpha   90.00
_cell.angle_beta   90.00
_cell.angle_gamma   90.00
#
_symmetry.space_group_name_H-M   'P 1'
#
loop_
_entity.id
_entity.type
_entity.pdbx_description
1 polymer ?
#
loop_
_entity_poly.entity_id
_entity_poly.type
_entity_poly.pdbx_seq_one_letter_code
_entity_poly.pdbx_strand_id
1 'polypeptide(L)'
;MSSLDIPQVNFSGLDLSKVGTEEWLLARGQVMKALETHGFFSAVFNKVPDETLDALFGPLADDLFSLPLETKMLTTSDKFYQGYIPKRPGSNFESLNIDMWDDVEFRKRSFGAGDDGEEDGGGGSWAWRSTLMSLWVKSTGAAWSNGRLKATPHRVKMGSNNETRRSIGFGSAFKDECKIHAPEDLVTEDHPLLYKPYHYDAYVQFRFSDAAKGSACPLKAYCGVLRGDEMVA
;
A
#
# COMPACT_ATOMS: atom_id res chain seq x y z
N MET A 1 3.86 -11.86 -25.28
CA MET A 1 3.62 -10.78 -24.30
C MET A 1 4.79 -10.81 -23.33
N SER A 2 5.59 -9.74 -23.27
CA SER A 2 6.76 -9.67 -22.37
C SER A 2 6.31 -9.73 -20.92
N SER A 3 6.97 -10.54 -20.10
CA SER A 3 6.81 -10.50 -18.65
C SER A 3 7.13 -9.09 -18.16
N LEU A 4 6.29 -8.53 -17.29
CA LEU A 4 6.60 -7.29 -16.59
C LEU A 4 7.81 -7.59 -15.68
N ASP A 5 8.92 -6.90 -15.89
CA ASP A 5 10.09 -7.02 -15.03
C ASP A 5 9.80 -6.25 -13.73
N ILE A 6 9.56 -6.97 -12.64
CA ILE A 6 9.27 -6.37 -11.35
C ILE A 6 10.61 -6.00 -10.72
N PRO A 7 10.87 -4.71 -10.40
CA PRO A 7 12.12 -4.33 -9.78
C PRO A 7 12.27 -5.06 -8.44
N GLN A 8 13.44 -5.64 -8.22
CA GLN A 8 13.76 -6.37 -6.99
C GLN A 8 14.86 -5.63 -6.22
N VAL A 9 14.67 -5.49 -4.91
CA VAL A 9 15.65 -4.88 -4.00
C VAL A 9 16.00 -5.89 -2.92
N ASN A 10 17.29 -6.13 -2.70
CA ASN A 10 17.76 -7.12 -1.74
C ASN A 10 18.15 -6.47 -0.41
N PHE A 11 17.41 -6.81 0.65
CA PHE A 11 17.64 -6.34 2.02
C PHE A 11 18.35 -7.38 2.89
N SER A 12 18.54 -8.61 2.42
CA SER A 12 19.08 -9.73 3.22
C SER A 12 20.49 -9.49 3.77
N GLY A 13 21.27 -8.62 3.13
CA GLY A 13 22.62 -8.24 3.54
C GLY A 13 22.70 -6.95 4.37
N LEU A 14 21.56 -6.26 4.60
CA LEU A 14 21.57 -4.99 5.31
C LEU A 14 21.51 -5.21 6.83
N ASP A 15 22.36 -4.46 7.53
CA ASP A 15 22.44 -4.43 8.98
C ASP A 15 21.96 -3.06 9.48
N LEU A 16 20.92 -3.05 10.32
CA LEU A 16 20.34 -1.83 10.89
C LEU A 16 21.32 -1.04 11.77
N SER A 17 22.39 -1.67 12.27
CA SER A 17 23.44 -0.97 13.03
C SER A 17 24.40 -0.18 12.13
N LYS A 18 24.33 -0.38 10.81
CA LYS A 18 25.25 0.20 9.81
C LYS A 18 24.57 1.18 8.86
N VAL A 19 23.49 1.81 9.30
CA VAL A 19 22.78 2.81 8.48
C VAL A 19 23.76 3.89 8.00
N GLY A 20 23.77 4.14 6.70
CA GLY A 20 24.63 5.13 6.06
C GLY A 20 25.89 4.58 5.38
N THR A 21 26.17 3.27 5.45
CA THR A 21 27.22 2.66 4.63
C THR A 21 26.87 2.68 3.14
N GLU A 22 27.85 2.38 2.29
CA GLU A 22 27.68 2.33 0.83
C GLU A 22 26.56 1.35 0.43
N GLU A 23 26.46 0.20 1.10
CA GLU A 23 25.41 -0.79 0.83
C GLU A 23 24.02 -0.25 1.15
N TRP A 24 23.89 0.52 2.24
CA TRP A 24 22.64 1.18 2.61
C TRP A 24 22.25 2.28 1.63
N LEU A 25 23.22 3.09 1.21
CA LEU A 25 22.99 4.16 0.25
C LEU A 25 22.61 3.59 -1.12
N LEU A 26 23.24 2.48 -1.53
CA LEU A 26 22.90 1.75 -2.75
C LEU A 26 21.47 1.20 -2.69
N ALA A 27 21.12 0.49 -1.62
CA ALA A 27 19.77 -0.04 -1.44
C ALA A 27 18.72 1.08 -1.42
N ARG A 28 18.98 2.19 -0.72
CA ARG A 28 18.12 3.38 -0.72
C ARG A 28 17.93 3.92 -2.13
N GLY A 29 19.01 4.04 -2.92
CA GLY A 29 18.95 4.48 -4.31
C GLY A 29 18.10 3.55 -5.19
N GLN A 30 18.22 2.23 -5.01
CA GLN A 30 17.40 1.24 -5.71
C GLN A 30 15.91 1.35 -5.35
N VAL A 31 15.60 1.51 -4.05
CA VAL A 31 14.23 1.73 -3.57
C VAL A 31 13.65 2.99 -4.20
N MET A 32 14.34 4.13 -4.10
CA MET A 32 13.84 5.39 -4.64
C MET A 32 13.60 5.28 -6.14
N LYS A 33 14.56 4.75 -6.90
CA LYS A 33 14.41 4.54 -8.33
C LYS A 33 13.18 3.67 -8.65
N ALA A 34 12.98 2.57 -7.92
CA ALA A 34 11.84 1.68 -8.17
C ALA A 34 10.50 2.35 -7.86
N LEU A 35 10.39 3.09 -6.75
CA LEU A 35 9.17 3.80 -6.38
C LEU A 35 8.86 5.00 -7.29
N GLU A 36 9.88 5.71 -7.78
CA GLU A 36 9.72 6.80 -8.75
C GLU A 36 9.29 6.28 -10.13
N THR A 37 9.79 5.11 -10.54
CA THR A 37 9.54 4.58 -11.89
C THR A 37 8.31 3.69 -11.96
N HIS A 38 8.14 2.78 -10.99
CA HIS A 38 7.11 1.74 -10.97
C HIS A 38 6.09 1.94 -9.85
N GLY A 39 6.42 2.65 -8.78
CA GLY A 39 5.55 2.78 -7.59
C GLY A 39 5.53 1.57 -6.67
N PHE A 40 6.26 0.51 -7.03
CA PHE A 40 6.39 -0.72 -6.26
C PHE A 40 7.72 -1.43 -6.55
N PHE A 41 8.09 -2.35 -5.65
CA PHE A 41 9.19 -3.29 -5.87
C PHE A 41 8.99 -4.56 -5.02
N SER A 42 9.68 -5.62 -5.42
CA SER A 42 9.80 -6.85 -4.65
C SER A 42 11.01 -6.78 -3.73
N ALA A 43 10.81 -6.94 -2.44
CA ALA A 43 11.87 -7.04 -1.44
C ALA A 43 12.32 -8.51 -1.28
N VAL A 44 13.63 -8.74 -1.35
CA VAL A 44 14.24 -9.99 -0.88
C VAL A 44 14.67 -9.77 0.56
N PHE A 45 14.07 -10.50 1.48
CA PHE A 45 14.28 -10.34 2.91
C PHE A 45 14.27 -11.69 3.61
N ASN A 46 15.39 -12.06 4.24
CA ASN A 46 15.61 -13.38 4.83
C ASN A 46 15.55 -13.40 6.37
N LYS A 47 15.01 -12.34 7.00
CA LYS A 47 14.93 -12.27 8.47
C LYS A 47 13.65 -12.86 9.04
N VAL A 48 12.68 -13.23 8.20
CA VAL A 48 11.48 -13.97 8.62
C VAL A 48 11.72 -15.45 8.33
N PRO A 49 11.77 -16.34 9.33
CA PRO A 49 11.93 -17.77 9.10
C PRO A 49 10.76 -18.36 8.33
N ASP A 50 11.04 -19.33 7.46
CA ASP A 50 10.01 -20.04 6.68
C ASP A 50 8.96 -20.70 7.59
N GLU A 51 9.37 -21.27 8.73
CA GLU A 51 8.45 -21.85 9.73
C GLU A 51 7.41 -20.83 10.23
N THR A 52 7.81 -19.56 10.41
CA THR A 52 6.88 -18.50 10.83
C THR A 52 5.88 -18.20 9.71
N LEU A 53 6.34 -18.13 8.46
CA LEU A 53 5.45 -17.91 7.31
C LEU A 53 4.51 -19.09 7.09
N ASP A 54 4.99 -20.31 7.22
CA ASP A 54 4.20 -21.54 7.07
C ASP A 54 3.13 -21.65 8.16
N ALA A 55 3.48 -21.36 9.42
CA ALA A 55 2.52 -21.33 10.53
C ALA A 55 1.44 -20.25 10.31
N LEU A 56 1.84 -19.08 9.81
CA LEU A 56 0.97 -17.94 9.56
C LEU A 56 0.01 -18.18 8.39
N PHE A 57 0.52 -18.69 7.25
CA PHE A 57 -0.26 -18.91 6.03
C PHE A 57 -0.97 -20.27 5.99
N GLY A 58 -0.52 -21.24 6.78
CA GLY A 58 -1.17 -22.54 6.94
C GLY A 58 -2.16 -22.51 8.11
N PRO A 59 -1.85 -23.18 9.23
CA PRO A 59 -2.81 -23.50 10.28
C PRO A 59 -3.50 -22.26 10.87
N LEU A 60 -2.78 -21.16 11.13
CA LEU A 60 -3.41 -19.98 11.73
C LEU A 60 -4.46 -19.36 10.81
N ALA A 61 -4.16 -19.25 9.51
CA ALA A 61 -5.10 -18.72 8.54
C ALA A 61 -6.26 -19.70 8.29
N ASP A 62 -6.01 -21.01 8.29
CA ASP A 62 -7.06 -22.03 8.23
C ASP A 62 -8.03 -21.91 9.41
N ASP A 63 -7.50 -21.87 10.62
CA ASP A 63 -8.29 -21.76 11.85
C ASP A 63 -9.10 -20.46 11.87
N LEU A 64 -8.48 -19.33 11.52
CA LEU A 64 -9.13 -18.03 11.53
C LEU A 64 -10.29 -17.94 10.52
N PHE A 65 -10.08 -18.37 9.27
CA PHE A 65 -11.07 -18.21 8.21
C PHE A 65 -12.14 -19.32 8.22
N SER A 66 -11.89 -20.45 8.90
CA SER A 66 -12.88 -21.51 9.13
C SER A 66 -13.87 -21.21 10.25
N LEU A 67 -13.64 -20.17 11.07
CA LEU A 67 -14.59 -19.72 12.08
C LEU A 67 -15.98 -19.40 11.48
N PRO A 68 -17.07 -19.65 12.23
CA PRO A 68 -18.42 -19.24 11.82
C PRO A 68 -18.47 -17.76 11.44
N LEU A 69 -19.33 -17.42 10.48
CA LEU A 69 -19.46 -16.04 10.00
C LEU A 69 -19.83 -15.10 11.15
N GLU A 70 -20.73 -15.53 12.03
CA GLU A 70 -21.18 -14.78 13.20
C GLU A 70 -20.01 -14.42 14.10
N THR A 71 -19.09 -15.37 14.33
CA THR A 71 -17.87 -15.15 15.13
C THR A 71 -16.94 -14.14 14.46
N LYS A 72 -16.69 -14.29 13.15
CA LYS A 72 -15.83 -13.35 12.42
C LYS A 72 -16.41 -11.93 12.40
N MET A 73 -17.73 -11.81 12.32
CA MET A 73 -18.46 -10.53 12.35
C MET A 73 -18.45 -9.84 13.72
N LEU A 74 -18.03 -10.51 14.81
CA LEU A 74 -17.84 -9.85 16.12
C LEU A 74 -16.68 -8.84 16.10
N THR A 75 -15.72 -9.02 15.18
CA THR A 75 -14.62 -8.06 15.01
C THR A 75 -15.11 -6.85 14.23
N THR A 76 -15.59 -5.85 14.96
CA THR A 76 -16.10 -4.58 14.43
C THR A 76 -15.14 -3.44 14.73
N SER A 77 -15.21 -2.39 13.92
CA SER A 77 -14.53 -1.12 14.16
C SER A 77 -15.30 0.00 13.48
N ASP A 78 -15.30 1.17 14.11
CA ASP A 78 -15.89 2.39 13.54
C ASP A 78 -14.96 3.05 12.51
N LYS A 79 -13.73 2.55 12.36
CA LYS A 79 -12.75 3.04 11.39
C LYS A 79 -12.88 2.31 10.05
N PHE A 80 -12.65 3.03 8.96
CA PHE A 80 -12.58 2.45 7.62
C PHE A 80 -11.52 1.34 7.55
N TYR A 81 -11.84 0.25 6.85
CA TYR A 81 -11.00 -0.94 6.68
C TYR A 81 -10.55 -1.66 7.96
N GLN A 82 -11.22 -1.48 9.09
CA GLN A 82 -10.88 -2.23 10.29
C GLN A 82 -11.90 -3.32 10.60
N GLY A 83 -11.42 -4.40 11.22
CA GLY A 83 -12.24 -5.57 11.53
C GLY A 83 -12.40 -6.52 10.34
N TYR A 84 -13.45 -7.35 10.40
CA TYR A 84 -13.71 -8.38 9.41
C TYR A 84 -14.53 -7.85 8.23
N ILE A 85 -14.05 -8.12 7.02
CA ILE A 85 -14.73 -7.80 5.76
C ILE A 85 -15.24 -9.11 5.15
N PRO A 86 -16.57 -9.36 5.17
CA PRO A 86 -17.14 -10.57 4.60
C PRO A 86 -17.11 -10.54 3.07
N LYS A 87 -17.19 -11.73 2.46
CA LYS A 87 -17.52 -11.88 1.03
C LYS A 87 -18.87 -11.20 0.76
N ARG A 88 -18.89 -10.26 -0.19
CA ARG A 88 -20.10 -9.55 -0.64
C ARG A 88 -20.46 -10.00 -2.06
N PRO A 89 -21.72 -9.85 -2.51
CA PRO A 89 -22.05 -10.06 -3.92
C PRO A 89 -21.13 -9.25 -4.84
N GLY A 90 -20.41 -9.93 -5.73
CA GLY A 90 -19.42 -9.31 -6.62
C GLY A 90 -17.98 -9.30 -6.10
N SER A 91 -17.74 -9.65 -4.83
CA SER A 91 -16.40 -9.85 -4.26
C SER A 91 -16.14 -11.33 -3.97
N ASN A 92 -14.97 -11.81 -4.36
CA ASN A 92 -14.53 -13.20 -4.16
C ASN A 92 -13.53 -13.35 -3.00
N PHE A 93 -13.37 -12.33 -2.17
CA PHE A 93 -12.44 -12.34 -1.04
C PHE A 93 -13.15 -12.04 0.28
N GLU A 94 -12.53 -12.50 1.37
CA GLU A 94 -12.77 -12.05 2.73
C GLU A 94 -11.44 -11.58 3.31
N SER A 95 -11.47 -10.67 4.28
CA SER A 95 -10.26 -10.18 4.94
C SER A 95 -10.50 -9.86 6.40
N LEU A 96 -9.46 -9.94 7.21
CA LEU A 96 -9.44 -9.43 8.58
C LEU A 96 -8.34 -8.39 8.67
N ASN A 97 -8.70 -7.19 9.11
CA ASN A 97 -7.75 -6.11 9.33
C ASN A 97 -7.55 -5.90 10.83
N ILE A 98 -6.29 -5.96 11.26
CA ILE A 98 -5.87 -5.78 12.64
C ILE A 98 -5.10 -4.46 12.71
N ASP A 99 -5.56 -3.55 13.54
CA ASP A 99 -4.88 -2.27 13.76
C ASP A 99 -3.65 -2.49 14.66
N MET A 100 -2.48 -2.05 14.21
CA MET A 100 -1.21 -2.12 14.95
C MET A 100 -0.72 -0.72 15.36
N TRP A 101 -1.54 0.34 15.28
CA TRP A 101 -1.11 1.74 15.49
C TRP A 101 -0.55 2.05 16.88
N ASP A 102 -0.91 1.27 17.90
CA ASP A 102 -0.53 1.58 19.28
C ASP A 102 0.93 1.21 19.61
N ASP A 103 1.62 0.45 18.75
CA ASP A 103 3.03 0.09 18.96
C ASP A 103 3.98 1.28 18.71
N VAL A 104 4.51 1.86 19.80
CA VAL A 104 5.46 2.99 19.82
C VAL A 104 6.75 2.71 19.05
N GLU A 105 7.19 1.45 19.02
CA GLU A 105 8.46 1.07 18.41
C GLU A 105 8.31 0.82 16.91
N PHE A 106 7.15 0.31 16.45
CA PHE A 106 6.82 0.30 15.02
C PHE A 106 6.72 1.73 14.47
N ARG A 107 6.15 2.67 15.24
CA ARG A 107 6.03 4.10 14.87
C ARG A 107 7.33 4.81 14.52
N LYS A 108 8.46 4.43 15.14
CA LYS A 108 9.76 5.06 14.88
C LYS A 108 10.47 4.50 13.65
N ARG A 109 10.05 3.32 13.16
CA ARG A 109 10.80 2.52 12.16
C ARG A 109 10.10 2.43 10.81
N SER A 110 8.85 2.83 10.72
CA SER A 110 8.03 2.68 9.51
C SER A 110 7.97 3.97 8.70
N PHE A 111 8.62 3.98 7.53
CA PHE A 111 8.38 4.98 6.49
C PHE A 111 7.18 4.55 5.64
N GLY A 112 6.28 5.51 5.36
CA GLY A 112 4.92 5.27 4.88
C GLY A 112 4.80 4.42 3.61
N ALA A 113 3.98 3.37 3.73
CA ALA A 113 3.47 2.56 2.63
C ALA A 113 2.15 1.98 3.15
N GLY A 114 1.06 2.72 2.97
CA GLY A 114 -0.28 2.28 3.38
C GLY A 114 -0.77 1.14 2.49
N ASP A 115 -1.80 0.41 2.90
CA ASP A 115 -2.48 -0.56 2.03
C ASP A 115 -3.93 -0.12 1.78
N ASP A 116 -4.19 0.61 0.69
CA ASP A 116 -5.52 0.85 0.13
C ASP A 116 -5.56 0.23 -1.28
N GLY A 117 -6.05 -1.00 -1.39
CA GLY A 117 -6.26 -1.64 -2.69
C GLY A 117 -7.28 -0.84 -3.51
N GLU A 118 -6.89 -0.41 -4.70
CA GLU A 118 -7.78 0.22 -5.67
C GLU A 118 -8.44 -0.87 -6.51
N GLU A 119 -9.70 -1.18 -6.21
CA GLU A 119 -10.55 -1.97 -7.10
C GLU A 119 -11.17 -1.06 -8.16
N ASP A 120 -10.51 -0.93 -9.31
CA ASP A 120 -11.16 -0.42 -10.53
C ASP A 120 -11.11 -1.46 -11.66
N GLY A 121 -12.24 -1.57 -12.36
CA GLY A 121 -12.54 -2.52 -13.44
C GLY A 121 -11.72 -2.34 -14.74
N GLY A 122 -10.46 -1.92 -14.66
CA GLY A 122 -9.56 -1.69 -15.79
C GLY A 122 -8.46 -2.75 -15.94
N GLY A 123 -8.18 -3.15 -17.18
CA GLY A 123 -7.26 -4.23 -17.55
C GLY A 123 -5.80 -4.12 -17.09
N GLY A 124 -5.41 -4.84 -16.03
CA GLY A 124 -4.02 -5.27 -15.76
C GLY A 124 -3.95 -6.68 -15.17
N SER A 125 -2.84 -7.41 -15.32
CA SER A 125 -2.61 -8.82 -14.90
C SER A 125 -1.35 -8.95 -14.01
N TRP A 126 -1.11 -10.17 -13.46
CA TRP A 126 0.13 -10.73 -12.84
C TRP A 126 0.31 -10.53 -11.31
N ALA A 127 0.93 -11.41 -10.49
CA ALA A 127 1.54 -12.76 -10.61
C ALA A 127 1.44 -13.50 -9.24
N TRP A 128 1.61 -14.83 -9.25
CA TRP A 128 1.39 -15.75 -8.12
C TRP A 128 2.68 -16.32 -7.49
N ARG A 129 2.56 -16.70 -6.21
CA ARG A 129 3.42 -17.51 -5.31
C ARG A 129 4.84 -17.02 -4.94
N SER A 130 5.11 -17.27 -3.65
CA SER A 130 6.36 -17.37 -2.88
C SER A 130 7.03 -16.08 -2.39
N THR A 131 7.08 -15.94 -1.05
CA THR A 131 8.08 -15.27 -0.18
C THR A 131 8.53 -13.84 -0.49
N LEU A 132 8.02 -13.21 -1.55
CA LEU A 132 8.41 -11.90 -2.01
C LEU A 132 7.48 -10.85 -1.40
N MET A 133 8.01 -10.13 -0.43
CA MET A 133 7.33 -8.97 0.15
C MET A 133 7.32 -7.85 -0.89
N SER A 134 6.13 -7.45 -1.36
CA SER A 134 6.00 -6.35 -2.32
C SER A 134 5.64 -5.08 -1.57
N LEU A 135 6.41 -4.00 -1.78
CA LEU A 135 6.12 -2.69 -1.20
C LEU A 135 5.48 -1.79 -2.27
N TRP A 136 4.46 -1.02 -1.86
CA TRP A 136 3.70 -0.14 -2.74
C TRP A 136 3.62 1.27 -2.16
N VAL A 137 3.76 2.28 -3.01
CA VAL A 137 3.37 3.65 -2.66
C VAL A 137 1.89 3.82 -2.96
N LYS A 138 1.19 4.48 -2.04
CA LYS A 138 -0.24 4.81 -2.18
C LYS A 138 -0.45 6.28 -2.44
N SER A 139 -1.69 6.64 -2.72
CA SER A 139 -2.12 8.01 -3.06
C SER A 139 -1.54 9.08 -2.14
N THR A 140 -1.65 8.89 -0.82
CA THR A 140 -1.13 9.87 0.16
C THR A 140 0.40 9.98 0.12
N GLY A 141 1.12 8.88 -0.13
CA GLY A 141 2.58 8.92 -0.32
C GLY A 141 2.99 9.63 -1.62
N ALA A 142 2.20 9.46 -2.69
CA ALA A 142 2.38 10.22 -3.92
C ALA A 142 2.15 11.73 -3.68
N ALA A 143 1.09 12.13 -2.98
CA ALA A 143 0.87 13.54 -2.65
C ALA A 143 1.97 14.13 -1.75
N TRP A 144 2.37 13.41 -0.70
CA TRP A 144 3.45 13.83 0.19
C TRP A 144 4.78 13.99 -0.55
N SER A 145 5.09 13.12 -1.52
CA SER A 145 6.30 13.26 -2.35
C SER A 145 6.15 14.24 -3.52
N ASN A 146 5.07 15.02 -3.56
CA ASN A 146 4.71 15.92 -4.66
C ASN A 146 4.73 15.22 -6.04
N GLY A 147 4.26 13.97 -6.11
CA GLY A 147 4.20 13.17 -7.33
C GLY A 147 5.51 12.51 -7.76
N ARG A 148 6.59 12.63 -6.97
CA ARG A 148 7.85 11.93 -7.26
C ARG A 148 7.72 10.42 -7.12
N LEU A 149 7.01 9.96 -6.10
CA LEU A 149 6.71 8.54 -5.92
C LEU A 149 5.36 8.22 -6.57
N LYS A 150 5.30 7.12 -7.33
CA LYS A 150 4.08 6.73 -8.05
C LYS A 150 3.17 5.88 -7.20
N ALA A 151 1.89 6.26 -7.13
CA ALA A 151 0.84 5.37 -6.66
C ALA A 151 0.30 4.55 -7.85
N THR A 152 0.81 3.33 -8.01
CA THR A 152 0.46 2.49 -9.18
C THR A 152 -0.76 1.62 -8.88
N PRO A 153 -1.82 1.69 -9.69
CA PRO A 153 -2.99 0.82 -9.54
C PRO A 153 -2.60 -0.66 -9.64
N HIS A 154 -3.16 -1.48 -8.76
CA HIS A 154 -2.92 -2.92 -8.71
C HIS A 154 -4.19 -3.63 -8.28
N ARG A 155 -4.35 -4.87 -8.75
CA ARG A 155 -5.52 -5.70 -8.42
C ARG A 155 -5.14 -7.17 -8.33
N VAL A 156 -5.83 -7.88 -7.44
CA VAL A 156 -5.77 -9.34 -7.38
C VAL A 156 -6.78 -9.92 -8.36
N LYS A 157 -6.34 -10.87 -9.18
CA LYS A 157 -7.24 -11.69 -9.99
C LYS A 157 -7.31 -13.09 -9.45
N MET A 158 -8.51 -13.66 -9.47
CA MET A 158 -8.71 -15.07 -9.20
C MET A 158 -8.06 -15.91 -10.30
N GLY A 159 -7.35 -16.95 -9.88
CA GLY A 159 -6.84 -17.97 -10.79
C GLY A 159 -7.98 -18.83 -11.35
N SER A 160 -7.74 -19.50 -12.48
CA SER A 160 -8.71 -20.40 -13.12
C SER A 160 -8.83 -21.76 -12.43
N ASN A 161 -7.94 -22.08 -11.49
CA ASN A 161 -7.84 -23.37 -10.80
C ASN A 161 -8.67 -23.47 -9.51
N ASN A 162 -9.43 -22.43 -9.16
CA ASN A 162 -10.26 -22.38 -7.94
C ASN A 162 -9.48 -22.64 -6.63
N GLU A 163 -8.16 -22.38 -6.63
CA GLU A 163 -7.33 -22.51 -5.45
C GLU A 163 -7.48 -21.29 -4.53
N THR A 164 -7.59 -21.56 -3.22
CA THR A 164 -7.55 -20.50 -2.22
C THR A 164 -6.17 -19.85 -2.20
N ARG A 165 -6.15 -18.52 -2.40
CA ARG A 165 -4.95 -17.70 -2.22
C ARG A 165 -5.02 -16.98 -0.89
N ARG A 166 -3.92 -17.00 -0.14
CA ARG A 166 -3.74 -16.17 1.06
C ARG A 166 -2.68 -15.11 0.81
N SER A 167 -2.89 -13.95 1.39
CA SER A 167 -1.91 -12.86 1.43
C SER A 167 -2.11 -12.06 2.71
N ILE A 168 -1.02 -11.47 3.19
CA ILE A 168 -1.01 -10.57 4.33
C ILE A 168 -0.40 -9.27 3.85
N GLY A 169 -1.13 -8.18 4.04
CA GLY A 169 -0.66 -6.82 3.78
C GLY A 169 -0.21 -6.18 5.09
N PHE A 170 0.91 -5.46 5.04
CA PHE A 170 1.34 -4.57 6.11
C PHE A 170 1.27 -3.14 5.60
N GLY A 171 0.41 -2.34 6.22
CA GLY A 171 0.26 -0.93 5.91
C GLY A 171 0.90 -0.04 6.97
N SER A 172 1.60 0.99 6.54
CA SER A 172 1.96 2.15 7.36
C SER A 172 1.24 3.36 6.79
N ALA A 173 0.31 3.95 7.54
CA ALA A 173 -0.38 5.16 7.12
C ALA A 173 -0.09 6.34 8.06
N PHE A 174 -0.46 7.53 7.58
CA PHE A 174 -0.39 8.74 8.38
C PHE A 174 -1.44 8.68 9.49
N LYS A 175 -1.21 9.42 10.58
CA LYS A 175 -2.25 9.59 11.61
C LYS A 175 -3.44 10.32 11.01
N ASP A 176 -4.64 9.98 11.46
CA ASP A 176 -5.92 10.55 10.97
C ASP A 176 -5.88 12.09 10.92
N GLU A 177 -5.40 12.72 11.98
CA GLU A 177 -5.34 14.19 12.12
C GLU A 177 -4.18 14.84 11.35
N CYS A 178 -3.31 14.04 10.73
CA CYS A 178 -2.10 14.53 10.08
C CYS A 178 -2.46 15.37 8.85
N LYS A 179 -1.86 16.57 8.78
CA LYS A 179 -1.88 17.39 7.58
C LYS A 179 -0.82 16.86 6.59
N ILE A 180 -1.29 16.38 5.45
CA ILE A 180 -0.46 15.96 4.33
C ILE A 180 -0.11 17.19 3.50
N HIS A 181 1.18 17.40 3.29
CA HIS A 181 1.71 18.39 2.36
C HIS A 181 3.06 17.94 1.83
N ALA A 182 3.43 18.44 0.66
CA ALA A 182 4.76 18.25 0.13
C ALA A 182 5.80 18.93 1.04
N PRO A 183 6.95 18.28 1.35
CA PRO A 183 8.12 18.95 1.87
C PRO A 183 8.56 20.07 0.93
N GLU A 184 9.03 21.18 1.50
CA GLU A 184 9.44 22.37 0.73
C GLU A 184 10.55 22.04 -0.28
N ASP A 185 11.50 21.19 0.11
CA ASP A 185 12.61 20.74 -0.75
C ASP A 185 12.15 19.95 -2.00
N LEU A 186 10.93 19.41 -1.99
CA LEU A 186 10.36 18.67 -3.13
C LEU A 186 9.52 19.56 -4.06
N VAL A 187 9.39 20.85 -3.74
CA VAL A 187 8.70 21.85 -4.54
C VAL A 187 9.72 22.86 -5.05
N THR A 188 10.07 22.73 -6.33
CA THR A 188 11.06 23.60 -6.98
C THR A 188 10.42 24.38 -8.12
N GLU A 189 11.16 25.32 -8.71
CA GLU A 189 10.72 26.03 -9.92
C GLU A 189 10.44 25.05 -11.08
N ASP A 190 11.32 24.05 -11.25
CA ASP A 190 11.20 23.00 -12.27
C ASP A 190 10.19 21.91 -11.92
N HIS A 191 9.87 21.72 -10.65
CA HIS A 191 8.92 20.73 -10.16
C HIS A 191 7.95 21.36 -9.15
N PRO A 192 6.98 22.14 -9.65
CA PRO A 192 6.11 22.92 -8.78
C PRO A 192 5.11 22.05 -8.03
N LEU A 193 4.34 22.68 -7.13
CA LEU A 193 3.34 22.01 -6.32
C LEU A 193 2.25 21.37 -7.21
N LEU A 194 2.07 20.06 -7.06
CA LEU A 194 1.07 19.25 -7.77
C LEU A 194 -0.18 18.99 -6.93
N TYR A 195 -0.02 18.94 -5.60
CA TYR A 195 -1.11 18.63 -4.67
C TYR A 195 -1.21 19.70 -3.58
N LYS A 196 -2.41 20.25 -3.39
CA LYS A 196 -2.75 21.17 -2.30
C LYS A 196 -2.66 20.41 -0.96
N PRO A 197 -2.21 21.05 0.13
CA PRO A 197 -2.24 20.44 1.45
C PRO A 197 -3.65 20.04 1.89
N TYR A 198 -3.78 18.92 2.60
CA TYR A 198 -5.07 18.40 3.09
C TYR A 198 -4.92 17.60 4.39
N HIS A 199 -6.02 17.40 5.12
CA HIS A 199 -6.04 16.49 6.28
C HIS A 199 -6.31 15.05 5.83
N TYR A 200 -5.54 14.10 6.38
CA TYR A 200 -5.56 12.71 5.93
C TYR A 200 -6.94 12.05 6.08
N ASP A 201 -7.57 12.20 7.25
CA ASP A 201 -8.93 11.73 7.53
C ASP A 201 -9.98 12.24 6.53
N ALA A 202 -9.93 13.51 6.15
CA ALA A 202 -10.85 14.13 5.21
C ALA A 202 -10.68 13.53 3.80
N TYR A 203 -9.45 13.23 3.39
CA TYR A 203 -9.20 12.52 2.13
C TYR A 203 -9.73 11.08 2.18
N VAL A 204 -9.51 10.37 3.29
CA VAL A 204 -10.05 9.01 3.48
C VAL A 204 -11.58 9.02 3.36
N GLN A 205 -12.26 9.96 4.01
CA GLN A 205 -13.72 10.11 3.89
C GLN A 205 -14.16 10.40 2.46
N PHE A 206 -13.49 11.33 1.76
CA PHE A 206 -13.79 11.62 0.36
C PHE A 206 -13.61 10.39 -0.53
N ARG A 207 -12.49 9.66 -0.38
CA ARG A 207 -12.14 8.48 -1.19
C ARG A 207 -13.20 7.39 -1.17
N PHE A 208 -13.96 7.26 -0.08
CA PHE A 208 -15.04 6.29 0.09
C PHE A 208 -16.44 6.86 -0.12
N SER A 209 -16.55 8.15 -0.39
CA SER A 209 -17.82 8.79 -0.70
C SER A 209 -18.31 8.46 -2.11
N ASP A 210 -19.61 8.65 -2.36
CA ASP A 210 -20.16 8.56 -3.71
C ASP A 210 -19.57 9.61 -4.66
N ALA A 211 -19.08 10.74 -4.16
CA ALA A 211 -18.46 11.79 -4.97
C ALA A 211 -17.11 11.36 -5.58
N ALA A 212 -16.40 10.42 -4.95
CA ALA A 212 -15.19 9.85 -5.52
C ALA A 212 -15.50 8.76 -6.58
N LYS A 213 -16.70 8.17 -6.55
CA LYS A 213 -17.09 7.11 -7.49
C LYS A 213 -17.22 7.71 -8.89
N GLY A 214 -16.33 7.29 -9.80
CA GLY A 214 -16.26 7.79 -11.18
C GLY A 214 -15.10 8.76 -11.44
N SER A 215 -14.34 9.15 -10.41
CA SER A 215 -13.05 9.80 -10.63
C SER A 215 -12.02 8.79 -11.10
N ALA A 216 -11.37 9.06 -12.24
CA ALA A 216 -10.25 8.25 -12.72
C ALA A 216 -9.02 8.32 -11.79
N CYS A 217 -8.94 9.34 -10.94
CA CYS A 217 -7.91 9.45 -9.91
C CYS A 217 -8.47 10.26 -8.71
N PRO A 218 -8.99 9.60 -7.67
CA PRO A 218 -9.59 10.27 -6.51
C PRO A 218 -8.65 11.27 -5.83
N LEU A 219 -7.34 10.98 -5.76
CA LEU A 219 -6.35 11.91 -5.19
C LEU A 219 -6.30 13.23 -5.95
N LYS A 220 -6.17 13.17 -7.28
CA LYS A 220 -6.12 14.37 -8.13
C LYS A 220 -7.42 15.15 -8.06
N ALA A 221 -8.57 14.46 -8.08
CA ALA A 221 -9.87 15.11 -7.94
C ALA A 221 -10.03 15.82 -6.59
N TYR A 222 -9.46 15.27 -5.51
CA TYR A 222 -9.57 15.84 -4.18
C TYR A 222 -8.64 17.04 -3.96
N CYS A 223 -7.34 16.88 -4.25
CA CYS A 223 -6.32 17.84 -3.86
C CYS A 223 -5.37 18.27 -4.97
N GLY A 224 -5.53 17.83 -6.21
CA GLY A 224 -4.61 18.26 -7.26
C GLY A 224 -4.71 19.76 -7.56
N VAL A 225 -3.59 20.34 -8.00
CA VAL A 225 -3.47 21.75 -8.36
C VAL A 225 -3.88 21.94 -9.82
N LEU A 226 -4.72 22.94 -10.06
CA LEU A 226 -5.09 23.42 -11.40
C LEU A 226 -4.16 24.57 -11.80
N ARG A 227 -3.73 24.59 -13.06
CA ARG A 227 -3.11 25.76 -13.71
C ARG A 227 -3.91 26.09 -14.96
N GLY A 228 -4.69 27.17 -14.88
CA GLY A 228 -5.77 27.39 -15.86
C GLY A 228 -6.83 26.31 -15.71
N ASP A 229 -7.21 25.70 -16.83
CA ASP A 229 -8.22 24.63 -16.88
C ASP A 229 -7.62 23.21 -16.81
N GLU A 230 -6.29 23.09 -16.70
CA GLU A 230 -5.58 21.80 -16.69
C GLU A 230 -5.09 21.40 -15.30
N MET A 231 -5.25 20.11 -14.98
CA MET A 231 -4.66 19.49 -13.79
C MET A 231 -3.16 19.25 -14.03
N VAL A 232 -2.31 19.74 -13.12
CA VAL A 232 -0.84 19.65 -13.26
C VAL A 232 -0.30 18.33 -12.71
N ALA A 233 -1.08 17.67 -11.85
CA ALA A 233 -0.73 16.41 -11.19
C ALA A 233 -0.92 15.19 -12.08
#